data_AF-A0A7R9K836-F1
#
_entry.id   AF-A0A7R9K836-F1
#
_cell.length_a   1.000
_cell.length_b   1.000
_cell.length_c   1.000
_cell.angle_alpha   90.00
_cell.angle_beta   90.00
_cell.angle_gamma   90.00
#
_symmetry.space_group_name_H-M   'P 1'
#
loop_
_entity.id
_entity.type
_entity.pdbx_description
1 polymer ?
#
loop_
_entity_poly.entity_id
_entity_poly.type
_entity_poly.pdbx_seq_one_letter_code
_entity_poly.pdbx_strand_id
1 'polypeptide(L)'
;MPDLLGSLTNAGQINTSRGELASSRGRRSFVLFNVFLTHVIILVQFSSVRQALTTQFAGRHHEPLQVSPLYLSPLPPKKLGMDLMMIGTLCLLLLLTALTTPAYTARILGVAPFPATSHNILLTSLFKELANRGHHLTVITPLPLKGNKPPNYVEIQTGVTMQDSFGEIMKF
;
A
#
# COMPACT_ATOMS: atom_id res chain seq x y z
N MET A 1 -13.15 -46.32 5.27
CA MET A 1 -12.76 -45.22 6.17
C MET A 1 -12.37 -44.01 5.32
N PRO A 2 -13.28 -43.08 4.99
CA PRO A 2 -12.89 -41.73 4.60
C PRO A 2 -12.82 -40.83 5.85
N ASP A 3 -12.38 -39.57 5.69
CA ASP A 3 -12.57 -38.46 6.65
C ASP A 3 -11.43 -38.04 7.58
N LEU A 4 -10.17 -38.45 7.33
CA LEU A 4 -9.02 -37.76 7.96
C LEU A 4 -8.36 -36.74 7.04
N LEU A 5 -8.31 -36.98 5.72
CA LEU A 5 -7.68 -36.05 4.78
C LEU A 5 -8.49 -34.74 4.60
N GLY A 6 -9.81 -34.83 4.55
CA GLY A 6 -10.70 -33.66 4.41
C GLY A 6 -10.72 -32.74 5.64
N SER A 7 -10.44 -33.28 6.83
CA SER A 7 -10.36 -32.51 8.07
C SER A 7 -9.05 -31.70 8.16
N LEU A 8 -7.94 -32.26 7.66
CA LEU A 8 -6.63 -31.59 7.67
C LEU A 8 -6.54 -30.47 6.62
N THR A 9 -7.17 -30.66 5.46
CA THR A 9 -7.23 -29.61 4.41
C THR A 9 -8.08 -28.43 4.85
N ASN A 10 -9.21 -28.68 5.52
CA ASN A 10 -10.02 -27.63 6.12
C ASN A 10 -9.25 -26.91 7.23
N ALA A 11 -8.66 -27.65 8.19
CA ALA A 11 -7.88 -27.07 9.29
C ALA A 11 -6.75 -26.13 8.81
N GLY A 12 -6.03 -26.49 7.74
CA GLY A 12 -5.01 -25.62 7.14
C GLY A 12 -5.56 -24.32 6.54
N GLN A 13 -6.73 -24.37 5.89
CA GLN A 13 -7.41 -23.19 5.34
C GLN A 13 -7.94 -22.23 6.43
N ILE A 14 -8.53 -22.77 7.51
CA ILE A 14 -9.03 -21.94 8.64
C ILE A 14 -7.87 -21.29 9.41
N ASN A 15 -6.75 -22.00 9.59
CA ASN A 15 -5.60 -21.43 10.28
C ASN A 15 -4.91 -20.33 9.46
N THR A 16 -4.85 -20.49 8.13
CA THR A 16 -4.26 -19.49 7.23
C THR A 16 -5.11 -18.21 7.19
N SER A 17 -6.43 -18.34 7.03
CA SER A 17 -7.35 -17.20 7.01
C SER A 17 -7.40 -16.47 8.37
N ARG A 18 -7.32 -17.19 9.49
CA ARG A 18 -7.28 -16.60 10.84
C ARG A 18 -5.95 -15.88 11.12
N GLY A 19 -4.82 -16.40 10.61
CA GLY A 19 -3.52 -15.74 10.66
C GLY A 19 -3.44 -14.46 9.82
N GLU A 20 -4.01 -14.47 8.61
CA GLU A 20 -4.10 -13.28 7.75
C GLU A 20 -5.02 -12.20 8.37
N LEU A 21 -6.16 -12.59 8.96
CA LEU A 21 -7.06 -11.68 9.64
C LEU A 21 -6.43 -11.05 10.90
N ALA A 22 -5.67 -11.82 11.69
CA ALA A 22 -4.95 -11.30 12.85
C ALA A 22 -3.83 -10.32 12.44
N SER A 23 -3.07 -10.66 11.40
CA SER A 23 -2.03 -9.80 10.85
C SER A 23 -2.59 -8.52 10.20
N SER A 24 -3.74 -8.62 9.54
CA SER A 24 -4.49 -7.47 8.98
C SER A 24 -5.01 -6.52 10.07
N ARG A 25 -5.56 -7.07 11.16
CA ARG A 25 -6.14 -6.27 12.25
C ARG A 25 -5.09 -5.45 13.01
N GLY A 26 -3.93 -6.04 13.32
CA GLY A 26 -2.81 -5.32 13.95
C GLY A 26 -2.24 -4.22 13.05
N ARG A 27 -2.11 -4.48 11.74
CA ARG A 27 -1.61 -3.51 10.76
C ARG A 27 -2.57 -2.34 10.55
N ARG A 28 -3.90 -2.57 10.54
CA ARG A 28 -4.90 -1.49 10.47
C ARG A 28 -4.84 -0.55 11.68
N SER A 29 -4.66 -1.11 12.88
CA SER A 29 -4.54 -0.30 14.11
C SER A 29 -3.28 0.58 14.08
N PHE A 30 -2.16 0.04 13.59
CA PHE A 30 -0.91 0.79 13.46
C PHE A 30 -1.00 1.93 12.43
N VAL A 31 -1.72 1.71 11.33
CA VAL A 31 -1.88 2.73 10.27
C VAL A 31 -2.78 3.86 10.72
N LEU A 32 -3.90 3.55 11.38
CA LEU A 32 -4.76 4.57 11.98
C LEU A 32 -4.01 5.38 13.04
N PHE A 33 -3.18 4.73 13.85
CA PHE A 33 -2.32 5.41 14.82
C PHE A 33 -1.30 6.34 14.15
N ASN A 34 -0.64 5.91 13.08
CA ASN A 34 0.31 6.76 12.34
C ASN A 34 -0.39 7.93 11.62
N VAL A 35 -1.56 7.71 11.01
CA VAL A 35 -2.35 8.78 10.37
C VAL A 35 -2.86 9.79 11.40
N PHE A 36 -3.26 9.32 12.59
CA PHE A 36 -3.63 10.19 13.70
C PHE A 36 -2.42 11.02 14.17
N LEU A 37 -1.26 10.37 14.36
CA LEU A 37 -0.05 11.03 14.81
C LEU A 37 0.44 12.08 13.80
N THR A 38 0.37 11.80 12.49
CA THR A 38 0.72 12.79 11.45
C THR A 38 -0.25 13.97 11.47
N HIS A 39 -1.55 13.75 11.67
CA HIS A 39 -2.52 14.84 11.84
C HIS A 39 -2.23 15.71 13.07
N VAL A 40 -1.90 15.10 14.22
CA VAL A 40 -1.53 15.85 15.43
C VAL A 40 -0.28 16.70 15.19
N ILE A 41 0.74 16.15 14.54
CA ILE A 41 1.97 16.89 14.21
C ILE A 41 1.70 18.06 13.26
N ILE A 42 0.86 17.87 12.23
CA ILE A 42 0.46 18.95 11.31
C ILE A 42 -0.28 20.07 12.05
N LEU A 43 -1.19 19.73 12.97
CA LEU A 43 -1.92 20.72 13.78
C LEU A 43 -0.98 21.51 14.69
N VAL A 44 0.03 20.86 15.30
CA VAL A 44 1.05 21.52 16.10
C VAL A 44 1.89 22.48 15.25
N GLN A 45 2.34 22.07 14.06
CA GLN A 45 3.09 22.94 13.15
C GLN A 45 2.27 24.14 12.68
N PHE A 46 0.99 23.93 12.35
CA PHE A 46 0.10 25.01 11.96
C PHE A 46 -0.13 26.02 13.09
N SER A 47 -0.17 25.57 14.34
CA SER A 47 -0.24 26.47 15.51
C SER A 47 1.02 27.34 15.65
N SER A 48 2.22 26.79 15.42
CA SER A 48 3.47 27.54 15.43
C SER A 48 3.56 28.57 14.32
N VAL A 49 3.06 28.24 13.12
CA VAL A 49 2.97 29.18 11.99
C VAL A 49 1.97 30.31 12.30
N ARG A 50 0.82 29.99 12.89
CA ARG A 50 -0.16 31.00 13.33
C ARG A 50 0.45 31.94 14.36
N GLN A 51 1.18 31.41 15.35
CA GLN A 51 1.86 32.23 16.36
C GLN A 51 2.91 33.15 15.70
N ALA A 52 3.72 32.63 14.79
CA ALA A 52 4.72 33.42 14.06
C ALA A 52 4.13 34.50 13.16
N LEU A 53 2.92 34.29 12.61
CA LEU A 53 2.19 35.31 11.86
C LEU A 53 1.59 36.35 12.81
N THR A 54 0.95 35.94 13.90
CA THR A 54 0.37 36.87 14.88
C THR A 54 1.41 37.80 15.49
N THR A 55 2.63 37.33 15.76
CA THR A 55 3.72 38.19 16.27
C THR A 55 4.20 39.20 15.23
N GLN A 56 4.18 38.86 13.93
CA GLN A 56 4.54 39.82 12.87
C GLN A 56 3.47 40.89 12.62
N PHE A 57 2.18 40.57 12.82
CA PHE A 57 1.10 41.55 12.70
C PHE A 57 0.86 42.35 13.99
N ALA A 58 1.13 41.76 15.16
CA ALA A 58 1.06 42.47 16.45
C ALA A 58 2.06 43.62 16.55
N GLY A 59 3.16 43.59 15.79
CA GLY A 59 4.14 44.68 15.73
C GLY A 59 3.79 45.85 14.80
N ARG A 60 2.63 45.84 14.10
CA ARG A 60 2.31 46.87 13.08
C ARG A 60 1.31 47.96 13.48
N HIS A 61 0.75 47.96 14.69
CA HIS A 61 -0.38 48.84 15.01
C HIS A 61 -0.15 50.00 16.00
N HIS A 62 1.07 50.26 16.48
CA HIS A 62 1.33 51.47 17.26
C HIS A 62 2.72 52.06 16.96
N GLU A 63 2.79 52.93 15.95
CA GLU A 63 3.86 53.93 15.81
C GLU A 63 3.16 55.26 15.48
N PRO A 64 2.96 56.17 16.45
CA PRO A 64 2.46 57.50 16.16
C PRO A 64 3.57 58.30 15.45
N LEU A 65 3.34 58.61 14.17
CA LEU A 65 4.14 59.49 13.29
C LEU A 65 5.09 60.45 14.04
N GLN A 66 6.34 60.05 14.24
CA GLN A 66 7.44 60.97 14.54
C GLN A 66 8.33 61.15 13.31
N VAL A 67 8.40 62.38 12.83
CA VAL A 67 9.33 62.83 11.80
C VAL A 67 10.70 63.09 12.42
N SER A 68 11.72 62.27 12.08
CA SER A 68 13.16 62.54 12.30
C SER A 68 14.07 61.53 11.55
N PRO A 69 15.35 61.86 11.29
CA PRO A 69 15.98 61.78 9.98
C PRO A 69 16.55 60.40 9.59
N LEU A 70 16.79 60.26 8.28
CA LEU A 70 17.34 59.14 7.53
C LEU A 70 18.47 58.38 8.26
N TYR A 71 18.11 57.32 8.98
CA TYR A 71 19.03 56.30 9.48
C TYR A 71 18.76 55.01 8.69
N LEU A 72 19.78 54.51 7.99
CA LEU A 72 19.73 53.24 7.27
C LEU A 72 19.36 52.12 8.25
N SER A 73 18.17 51.55 8.08
CA SER A 73 17.72 50.40 8.84
C SER A 73 18.66 49.21 8.59
N PRO A 74 19.16 48.52 9.63
CA PRO A 74 19.97 47.32 9.44
C PRO A 74 19.13 46.25 8.74
N LEU A 75 19.70 45.64 7.70
CA LEU A 75 19.05 44.56 6.92
C LEU A 75 18.52 43.47 7.85
N PRO A 76 17.30 42.95 7.59
CA PRO A 76 16.69 41.95 8.45
C PRO A 76 17.60 40.70 8.56
N PRO A 77 17.89 40.20 9.78
CA PRO A 77 18.70 39.01 9.93
C PRO A 77 17.98 37.81 9.30
N LYS A 78 18.72 37.14 8.42
CA LYS A 78 18.42 35.94 7.62
C LYS A 78 17.19 35.14 8.10
N LYS A 79 16.01 35.40 7.52
CA LYS A 79 14.85 34.48 7.58
C LYS A 79 15.07 33.17 6.79
N LEU A 80 16.13 33.14 5.97
CA LEU A 80 16.49 32.02 5.09
C LEU A 80 16.73 30.70 5.84
N GLY A 81 17.17 30.74 7.11
CA GLY A 81 17.39 29.54 7.91
C GLY A 81 16.11 28.85 8.37
N MET A 82 15.08 29.63 8.71
CA MET A 82 13.81 29.08 9.22
C MET A 82 12.99 28.41 8.11
N ASP A 83 13.03 28.97 6.89
CA ASP A 83 12.35 28.37 5.74
C ASP A 83 12.99 27.03 5.34
N LEU A 84 14.33 26.93 5.41
CA LEU A 84 15.05 25.69 5.11
C LEU A 84 14.77 24.58 6.13
N MET A 85 14.69 24.94 7.43
CA MET A 85 14.33 23.99 8.50
C MET A 85 12.85 23.56 8.41
N MET A 86 11.96 24.44 7.95
CA MET A 86 10.56 24.13 7.72
C MET A 86 10.34 23.22 6.50
N ILE A 87 11.09 23.42 5.41
CA ILE A 87 11.07 22.53 4.25
C ILE A 87 11.66 21.15 4.60
N GLY A 88 12.76 21.12 5.36
CA GLY A 88 13.37 19.87 5.80
C GLY A 88 12.46 19.01 6.68
N THR A 89 11.73 19.64 7.60
CA THR A 89 10.75 18.95 8.46
C THR A 89 9.53 18.46 7.67
N LEU A 90 9.03 19.23 6.69
CA LEU A 90 7.96 18.80 5.79
C LEU A 90 8.39 17.60 4.94
N CYS A 91 9.59 17.62 4.37
CA CYS A 91 10.15 16.49 3.61
C CYS A 91 10.33 15.23 4.47
N LEU A 92 10.80 15.39 5.72
CA LEU A 92 10.93 14.28 6.66
C LEU A 92 9.56 13.67 7.00
N LEU A 93 8.54 14.51 7.21
CA LEU A 93 7.17 14.05 7.49
C LEU A 93 6.57 13.28 6.29
N LEU A 94 6.78 13.79 5.07
CA LEU A 94 6.38 13.12 3.83
C LEU A 94 7.05 11.76 3.67
N LEU A 95 8.36 11.69 3.95
CA LEU A 95 9.13 10.44 3.88
C LEU A 95 8.62 9.41 4.91
N LEU A 96 8.42 9.82 6.16
CA LEU A 96 7.88 8.96 7.22
C LEU A 96 6.46 8.46 6.91
N THR A 97 5.64 9.31 6.30
CA THR A 97 4.28 8.92 5.86
C THR A 97 4.35 7.89 4.73
N ALA A 98 5.22 8.10 3.74
CA ALA A 98 5.40 7.15 2.64
C ALA A 98 5.86 5.77 3.14
N LEU A 99 6.77 5.73 4.12
CA LEU A 99 7.29 4.50 4.74
C LEU A 99 6.25 3.73 5.57
N THR A 100 5.19 4.39 6.03
CA THR A 100 4.18 3.80 6.94
C THR A 100 2.87 3.44 6.25
N THR A 101 2.70 3.79 4.98
CA THR A 101 1.51 3.40 4.22
C THR A 101 1.53 1.89 3.97
N PRO A 102 0.48 1.14 4.37
CA PRO A 102 0.38 -0.26 4.03
C PRO A 102 0.16 -0.35 2.53
N ALA A 103 1.13 -0.87 1.79
CA ALA A 103 0.91 -1.24 0.40
C ALA A 103 -0.12 -2.38 0.39
N TYR A 104 -1.36 -2.07 -0.01
CA TYR A 104 -2.37 -3.10 -0.22
C TYR A 104 -1.90 -3.98 -1.37
N THR A 105 -1.59 -5.24 -1.08
CA THR A 105 -1.26 -6.21 -2.11
C THR A 105 -2.50 -6.47 -2.95
N ALA A 106 -2.41 -6.16 -4.25
CA ALA A 106 -3.55 -6.32 -5.16
C ALA A 106 -4.01 -7.79 -5.17
N ARG A 107 -5.33 -8.01 -5.11
CA ARG A 107 -5.96 -9.31 -5.35
C ARG A 107 -6.20 -9.41 -6.86
N ILE A 108 -5.47 -10.31 -7.51
CA ILE A 108 -5.46 -10.45 -8.97
C ILE A 108 -6.18 -11.75 -9.35
N LEU A 109 -7.10 -11.66 -10.31
CA LEU A 109 -7.76 -12.81 -10.92
C LEU A 109 -7.04 -13.14 -12.24
N GLY A 110 -6.39 -14.30 -12.29
CA GLY A 110 -5.81 -14.85 -13.51
C GLY A 110 -6.79 -15.80 -14.19
N VAL A 111 -6.91 -15.71 -15.52
CA VAL A 111 -7.74 -16.63 -16.31
C VAL A 111 -6.87 -17.25 -17.39
N ALA A 112 -6.79 -18.57 -17.39
CA ALA A 112 -6.03 -19.37 -18.34
C ALA A 112 -7.00 -20.39 -18.97
N PRO A 113 -7.79 -20.00 -19.98
CA PRO A 113 -8.95 -20.78 -20.40
C PRO A 113 -8.60 -21.99 -21.28
N PHE A 114 -7.46 -21.96 -21.98
CA PHE A 114 -7.13 -22.96 -22.98
C PHE A 114 -6.35 -24.13 -22.35
N PRO A 115 -6.74 -25.40 -22.54
CA PRO A 115 -6.12 -26.55 -21.88
C PRO A 115 -4.76 -27.00 -22.47
N ALA A 116 -3.99 -26.10 -23.11
CA ALA A 116 -2.68 -26.42 -23.65
C ALA A 116 -1.53 -25.92 -22.78
N THR A 117 -0.53 -26.78 -22.57
CA THR A 117 0.71 -26.41 -21.85
C THR A 117 1.44 -25.25 -22.52
N SER A 118 1.51 -25.23 -23.85
CA SER A 118 2.17 -24.17 -24.62
C SER A 118 1.53 -22.79 -24.44
N HIS A 119 0.20 -22.74 -24.31
CA HIS A 119 -0.52 -21.47 -24.06
C HIS A 119 -0.41 -21.02 -22.61
N ASN A 120 -0.28 -21.96 -21.67
CA ASN A 120 -0.25 -21.64 -20.25
C ASN A 120 1.15 -21.41 -19.69
N ILE A 121 2.23 -21.80 -20.38
CA ILE A 121 3.59 -21.69 -19.84
C ILE A 121 3.97 -20.25 -19.46
N LEU A 122 3.58 -19.28 -20.27
CA LEU A 122 3.84 -17.86 -20.02
C LEU A 122 2.95 -17.33 -18.88
N LEU A 123 1.63 -17.62 -18.94
CA LEU A 123 0.67 -17.21 -17.93
C LEU A 123 1.02 -17.76 -16.54
N THR A 124 1.41 -19.03 -16.49
CA THR A 124 1.78 -19.73 -15.25
C THR A 124 3.03 -19.10 -14.63
N SER A 125 4.03 -18.79 -15.46
CA SER A 125 5.26 -18.12 -15.02
C SER A 125 4.97 -16.70 -14.49
N LEU A 126 4.13 -15.94 -15.20
CA LEU A 126 3.70 -14.61 -14.79
C LEU A 126 2.95 -14.62 -13.45
N PHE A 127 1.96 -15.49 -13.32
CA PHE A 127 1.19 -15.61 -12.08
C PHE A 127 2.08 -16.06 -10.92
N LYS A 128 3.01 -17.00 -11.14
CA LYS A 128 3.93 -17.43 -10.09
C LYS A 128 4.79 -16.27 -9.59
N GLU A 129 5.31 -15.45 -10.49
CA GLU A 129 6.13 -14.30 -10.13
C GLU A 129 5.34 -13.21 -9.40
N LEU A 130 4.10 -12.94 -9.83
CA LEU A 130 3.19 -12.04 -9.13
C LEU A 130 2.91 -12.53 -7.70
N ALA A 131 2.69 -13.84 -7.50
CA ALA A 131 2.53 -14.40 -6.17
C ALA A 131 3.83 -14.27 -5.35
N ASN A 132 4.99 -14.54 -5.94
CA ASN A 132 6.28 -14.38 -5.24
C ASN A 132 6.53 -12.94 -4.77
N ARG A 133 6.02 -11.94 -5.51
CA ARG A 133 6.09 -10.51 -5.14
C ARG A 133 5.07 -10.10 -4.07
N GLY A 134 4.27 -11.04 -3.57
CA GLY A 134 3.30 -10.81 -2.48
C GLY A 134 1.90 -10.46 -2.95
N HIS A 135 1.59 -10.50 -4.25
CA HIS A 135 0.22 -10.34 -4.73
C HIS A 135 -0.61 -11.57 -4.40
N HIS A 136 -1.89 -11.39 -4.05
CA HIS A 136 -2.78 -12.51 -3.82
C HIS A 136 -3.44 -12.89 -5.15
N LEU A 137 -3.22 -14.11 -5.61
CA LEU A 137 -3.71 -14.56 -6.91
C LEU A 137 -4.79 -15.62 -6.76
N THR A 138 -5.81 -15.51 -7.60
CA THR A 138 -6.77 -16.58 -7.86
C THR A 138 -6.74 -16.87 -9.35
N VAL A 139 -6.40 -18.10 -9.74
CA VAL A 139 -6.22 -18.48 -11.14
C VAL A 139 -7.23 -19.54 -11.53
N ILE A 140 -8.03 -19.25 -12.56
CA ILE A 140 -8.93 -20.22 -13.18
C ILE A 140 -8.16 -20.88 -14.32
N THR A 141 -7.89 -22.17 -14.21
CA THR A 141 -7.09 -22.90 -15.20
C THR A 141 -7.50 -24.38 -15.30
N PRO A 142 -7.56 -24.97 -16.50
CA PRO A 142 -7.69 -26.42 -16.68
C PRO A 142 -6.38 -27.16 -16.33
N LEU A 143 -5.23 -26.47 -16.35
CA LEU A 143 -3.91 -27.03 -16.06
C LEU A 143 -3.38 -26.47 -14.73
N PRO A 144 -3.61 -27.15 -13.60
CA PRO A 144 -3.10 -26.71 -12.30
C PRO A 144 -1.57 -26.85 -12.21
N LEU A 145 -0.95 -25.98 -11.42
CA LEU A 145 0.47 -26.05 -11.10
C LEU A 145 0.82 -27.38 -10.41
N LYS A 146 1.80 -28.10 -10.96
CA LYS A 146 2.38 -29.28 -10.32
C LYS A 146 3.58 -28.86 -9.47
N GLY A 147 3.57 -29.20 -8.17
CA GLY A 147 4.70 -28.99 -7.25
C GLY A 147 4.52 -27.83 -6.27
N ASN A 148 5.61 -27.12 -5.95
CA ASN A 148 5.64 -26.10 -4.90
C ASN A 148 4.87 -24.83 -5.33
N LYS A 149 3.68 -24.66 -4.75
CA LYS A 149 2.76 -23.55 -4.99
C LYS A 149 2.93 -22.48 -3.90
N PRO A 150 3.06 -21.19 -4.26
CA PRO A 150 3.09 -20.12 -3.27
C PRO A 150 1.83 -20.11 -2.40
N PRO A 151 1.92 -19.82 -1.09
CA PRO A 151 0.77 -19.86 -0.18
C PRO A 151 -0.35 -18.85 -0.53
N ASN A 152 0.00 -17.79 -1.27
CA ASN A 152 -0.88 -16.74 -1.76
C ASN A 152 -1.34 -16.95 -3.22
N TYR A 153 -1.25 -18.18 -3.73
CA TYR A 153 -1.68 -18.57 -5.07
C TYR A 153 -2.81 -19.60 -4.98
N VAL A 154 -4.03 -19.20 -5.31
CA VAL A 154 -5.22 -20.07 -5.32
C VAL A 154 -5.53 -20.49 -6.75
N GLU A 155 -5.90 -21.76 -6.97
CA GLU A 155 -6.34 -22.24 -8.28
C GLU A 155 -7.76 -22.79 -8.24
N ILE A 156 -8.51 -22.53 -9.30
CA ILE A 156 -9.82 -23.09 -9.57
C ILE A 156 -9.70 -23.92 -10.85
N GLN A 157 -9.90 -25.23 -10.74
CA GLN A 157 -9.81 -26.14 -11.88
C GLN A 157 -11.14 -26.18 -12.63
N THR A 158 -11.09 -25.99 -13.94
CA THR A 158 -12.30 -25.99 -14.80
C THR A 158 -12.71 -27.40 -15.26
N GLY A 159 -11.83 -28.40 -15.09
CA GLY A 159 -12.09 -29.79 -15.49
C GLY A 159 -12.08 -30.05 -17.00
N VAL A 160 -11.84 -29.03 -17.82
CA VAL A 160 -11.81 -29.14 -19.29
C VAL A 160 -10.45 -29.67 -19.74
N THR A 161 -10.43 -30.74 -20.52
CA THR A 161 -9.20 -31.28 -21.12
C THR A 161 -9.05 -30.89 -22.59
N MET A 162 -7.83 -31.07 -23.14
CA MET A 162 -7.60 -30.92 -24.58
C MET A 162 -8.43 -31.92 -25.37
N GLN A 163 -8.53 -33.17 -24.90
CA GLN A 163 -9.37 -34.18 -25.54
C GLN A 163 -10.84 -33.74 -25.63
N ASP A 164 -11.39 -33.16 -24.57
CA ASP A 164 -12.78 -32.67 -24.58
C ASP A 164 -12.95 -31.51 -25.57
N SER A 165 -11.99 -30.59 -25.58
CA SER A 165 -12.02 -29.41 -26.47
C SER A 165 -11.92 -29.79 -27.94
N PHE A 166 -11.01 -30.70 -28.30
CA PHE A 166 -10.88 -31.21 -29.67
C PHE A 166 -12.04 -32.12 -30.06
N GLY A 167 -12.56 -32.91 -29.12
CA GLY A 167 -13.73 -33.77 -29.33
C GLY A 167 -14.97 -32.97 -29.72
N GLU A 168 -15.21 -31.82 -29.09
CA GLU A 168 -16.29 -30.90 -29.48
C GLU A 168 -16.06 -30.28 -30.88
N ILE A 169 -14.82 -29.89 -31.21
CA ILE A 169 -14.49 -29.29 -32.51
C ILE A 169 -14.63 -30.30 -33.67
N MET A 170 -14.47 -31.60 -33.42
CA MET A 170 -14.49 -32.61 -34.48
C MET A 170 -15.89 -33.22 -34.72
N LYS A 171 -16.94 -32.74 -34.01
CA LYS A 171 -18.33 -33.22 -34.12
C LYS A 171 -19.13 -32.63 -35.31
N PHE A 172 -18.46 -32.14 -36.35
CA PHE A 172 -19.11 -31.61 -37.55
C PHE A 172 -19.40 -32.70 -38.59
#